data_AF-A0A4Q6C801-F1
#
_entry.id   AF-A0A4Q6C801-F1
#
_cell.length_a   1.000
_cell.length_b   1.000
_cell.length_c   1.000
_cell.angle_alpha   90.00
_cell.angle_beta   90.00
_cell.angle_gamma   90.00
#
_symmetry.space_group_name_H-M   'P 1'
#
loop_
_entity.id
_entity.type
_entity.pdbx_description
1 polymer ?
#
loop_
_entity_poly.entity_id
_entity_poly.type
_entity_poly.pdbx_seq_one_letter_code
_entity_poly.pdbx_strand_id
1 'polypeptide(L)'
;MKMLKLALLALSLAPGLALAESVANSEPLVVPGIMTASGQRFASTCTDAAFAQAADTDKLARRCQTLLARWRGEAELALVRRDNPRVRAVATLAADTDANLPFDTVAAVRALPLLASYHR
;
A
#
# COMPACT_ATOMS: atom_id res chain seq x y z
N MET A 1 -48.00 31.49 36.04
CA MET A 1 -47.18 31.88 34.86
C MET A 1 -45.68 31.53 35.04
N LYS A 2 -45.34 30.30 35.46
CA LYS A 2 -43.92 29.86 35.63
C LYS A 2 -43.54 28.59 34.86
N MET A 3 -44.52 27.89 34.28
CA MET A 3 -44.29 26.65 33.52
C MET A 3 -43.83 26.90 32.07
N LEU A 4 -43.98 28.11 31.52
CA LEU A 4 -43.71 28.39 30.11
C LEU A 4 -42.21 28.54 29.79
N LYS A 5 -41.36 28.78 30.80
CA LYS A 5 -39.92 29.04 30.59
C LYS A 5 -39.06 27.78 30.50
N LEU A 6 -39.55 26.63 30.99
CA LEU A 6 -38.81 25.36 30.88
C LEU A 6 -38.94 24.69 29.51
N ALA A 7 -40.04 24.94 28.78
CA ALA A 7 -40.24 24.35 27.46
C ALA A 7 -39.30 24.94 26.38
N LEU A 8 -38.84 26.19 26.56
CA LEU A 8 -38.00 26.86 25.57
C LEU A 8 -36.52 26.45 25.61
N LEU A 9 -36.03 25.93 26.75
CA LEU A 9 -34.65 25.47 26.89
C LEU A 9 -34.42 24.07 26.29
N ALA A 10 -35.47 23.25 26.23
CA ALA A 10 -35.39 21.90 25.67
C ALA A 10 -35.25 21.87 24.13
N LEU A 11 -35.65 22.92 23.41
CA LEU A 11 -35.53 22.98 21.94
C LEU A 11 -34.15 23.41 21.44
N SER A 12 -33.24 23.87 22.32
CA SER A 12 -31.93 24.39 21.90
C SER A 12 -30.80 23.35 21.87
N LEU A 13 -31.03 22.13 22.40
CA LEU A 13 -30.01 21.07 22.44
C LEU A 13 -30.06 20.08 21.26
N ALA A 14 -30.98 20.23 20.31
CA ALA A 14 -31.22 19.24 19.27
C ALA A 14 -30.26 19.21 18.04
N PRO A 15 -29.41 20.22 17.70
CA PRO A 15 -28.64 20.09 16.45
C PRO A 15 -27.44 19.13 16.53
N GLY A 16 -27.01 18.72 17.73
CA GLY A 16 -25.74 18.00 17.91
C GLY A 16 -25.76 16.51 17.52
N LEU A 17 -26.94 15.88 17.40
CA LEU A 17 -27.04 14.43 17.19
C LEU A 17 -27.11 14.01 15.71
N ALA A 18 -27.32 14.95 14.78
CA ALA A 18 -27.45 14.62 13.36
C ALA A 18 -26.12 14.33 12.63
N LEU A 19 -24.96 14.62 13.26
CA LEU A 19 -23.64 14.39 12.66
C LEU A 19 -22.98 13.06 13.08
N ALA A 20 -23.60 12.29 13.99
CA ALA A 20 -22.99 11.05 14.51
C ALA A 20 -23.34 9.80 13.69
N GLU A 21 -24.35 9.84 12.83
CA GLU A 21 -24.88 8.64 12.16
C GLU A 21 -24.11 8.25 10.88
N SER A 22 -23.19 9.08 10.38
CA SER A 22 -22.43 8.77 9.16
C SER A 22 -21.19 7.89 9.38
N VAL A 23 -20.94 7.40 10.60
CA VAL A 23 -19.74 6.59 10.93
C VAL A 23 -20.05 5.08 10.95
N ALA A 24 -21.33 4.69 10.95
CA ALA A 24 -21.75 3.32 11.29
C ALA A 24 -21.43 2.22 10.25
N ASN A 25 -21.03 2.55 9.02
CA ASN A 25 -20.74 1.57 7.96
C ASN A 25 -19.33 1.65 7.38
N SER A 26 -18.38 2.26 8.11
CA SER A 26 -16.98 2.27 7.69
C SER A 26 -16.32 0.94 8.08
N GLU A 27 -16.27 -0.01 7.14
CA GLU A 27 -15.44 -1.21 7.27
C GLU A 27 -14.01 -0.77 7.66
N PRO A 28 -13.38 -1.37 8.68
CA PRO A 28 -12.07 -0.90 9.15
C PRO A 28 -11.06 -0.95 7.99
N LEU A 29 -10.45 0.19 7.71
CA LEU A 29 -9.38 0.31 6.70
C LEU A 29 -8.15 -0.42 7.21
N VAL A 30 -8.02 -1.70 6.85
CA VAL A 30 -6.85 -2.52 7.21
C VAL A 30 -5.68 -2.21 6.29
N VAL A 31 -4.58 -1.75 6.88
CA VAL A 31 -3.31 -1.47 6.19
C VAL A 31 -2.43 -2.74 6.20
N PRO A 32 -1.82 -3.12 5.06
CA PRO A 32 -0.91 -4.26 5.02
C PRO A 32 0.35 -4.05 5.88
N GLY A 33 0.82 -5.12 6.54
CA GLY A 33 2.06 -5.08 7.34
C GLY A 33 3.36 -5.02 6.52
N ILE A 34 3.28 -5.08 5.19
CA ILE A 34 4.44 -4.99 4.29
C ILE A 34 4.37 -3.67 3.54
N MET A 35 5.46 -2.89 3.61
CA MET A 35 5.58 -1.66 2.85
C MET A 35 5.96 -1.96 1.40
N THR A 36 5.11 -1.55 0.45
CA THR A 36 5.39 -1.61 -1.00
C THR A 36 5.55 -0.20 -1.58
N ALA A 37 5.90 -0.09 -2.86
CA ALA A 37 5.98 1.21 -3.54
C ALA A 37 4.63 1.96 -3.51
N SER A 38 3.50 1.25 -3.66
CA SER A 38 2.18 1.85 -3.52
C SER A 38 1.86 2.23 -2.07
N GLY A 39 2.34 1.45 -1.10
CA GLY A 39 2.22 1.81 0.32
C GLY A 39 2.95 3.09 0.69
N GLN A 40 4.17 3.29 0.18
CA GLN A 40 4.90 4.55 0.37
C GLN A 40 4.14 5.74 -0.21
N ARG A 41 3.58 5.58 -1.42
CA ARG A 41 2.77 6.63 -2.06
C ARG A 41 1.49 6.92 -1.29
N PHE A 42 0.85 5.90 -0.72
CA PHE A 42 -0.31 6.08 0.15
C PHE A 42 0.09 6.91 1.38
N ALA A 43 1.13 6.49 2.11
CA ALA A 43 1.59 7.16 3.32
C ALA A 43 2.02 8.62 3.08
N SER A 44 2.60 8.94 1.92
CA SER A 44 3.00 10.31 1.58
C SER A 44 1.83 11.20 1.14
N THR A 45 0.76 10.62 0.59
CA THR A 45 -0.34 11.37 -0.05
C THR A 45 -1.56 11.50 0.86
N CYS A 46 -1.83 10.49 1.67
CA CYS A 46 -3.04 10.34 2.47
C CYS A 46 -2.76 10.65 3.93
N THR A 47 -2.41 11.91 4.21
CA THR A 47 -2.11 12.42 5.56
C THR A 47 -3.21 13.34 6.04
N ASP A 48 -3.35 13.48 7.36
CA ASP A 48 -4.33 14.40 7.96
C ASP A 48 -4.13 15.84 7.47
N ALA A 49 -2.87 16.25 7.32
CA ALA A 49 -2.52 17.57 6.77
C ALA A 49 -2.97 17.73 5.31
N ALA A 50 -2.85 16.68 4.49
CA ALA A 50 -3.32 16.70 3.11
C ALA A 50 -4.85 16.81 3.04
N PHE A 51 -5.58 16.12 3.93
CA PHE A 51 -7.04 16.25 4.03
C PHE A 51 -7.47 17.63 4.54
N ALA A 52 -6.74 18.20 5.51
CA ALA A 52 -7.03 19.52 6.04
C ALA A 52 -6.83 20.66 5.02
N GLN A 53 -5.94 20.46 4.04
CA GLN A 53 -5.60 21.45 3.00
C GLN A 53 -6.28 21.18 1.65
N ALA A 54 -7.00 20.05 1.51
CA ALA A 54 -7.60 19.68 0.25
C ALA A 54 -8.78 20.59 -0.10
N ALA A 55 -8.74 21.16 -1.31
CA ALA A 55 -9.89 21.88 -1.87
C ALA A 55 -11.10 20.96 -2.16
N ASP A 56 -10.83 19.67 -2.37
CA ASP A 56 -11.84 18.63 -2.62
C ASP A 56 -11.45 17.37 -1.85
N THR A 57 -12.04 17.21 -0.67
CA THR A 57 -11.78 16.08 0.24
C THR A 57 -12.29 14.75 -0.32
N ASP A 58 -13.40 14.77 -1.07
CA ASP A 58 -13.99 13.54 -1.63
C ASP A 58 -13.12 12.96 -2.74
N LYS A 59 -12.53 13.82 -3.58
CA LYS A 59 -11.57 13.40 -4.60
C LYS A 59 -10.30 12.83 -3.97
N LEU A 60 -9.81 13.44 -2.90
CA LEU A 60 -8.66 12.91 -2.17
C LEU A 60 -8.99 11.54 -1.54
N ALA A 61 -10.16 11.40 -0.93
CA ALA A 61 -10.62 10.15 -0.34
C ALA A 61 -10.68 9.01 -1.37
N ARG A 62 -11.29 9.24 -2.55
CA ARG A 62 -11.32 8.24 -3.64
C ARG A 62 -9.92 7.84 -4.11
N ARG A 63 -9.00 8.81 -4.20
CA ARG A 63 -7.60 8.55 -4.57
C ARG A 63 -6.90 7.69 -3.51
N CYS A 64 -7.10 8.00 -2.24
CA CYS A 64 -6.55 7.23 -1.12
C CYS A 64 -7.10 5.81 -1.08
N GLN A 65 -8.40 5.62 -1.32
CA GLN A 65 -9.00 4.28 -1.45
C GLN A 65 -8.36 3.48 -2.59
N THR A 66 -8.14 4.11 -3.75
CA THR A 66 -7.49 3.45 -4.90
C THR A 66 -6.05 3.04 -4.58
N LEU A 67 -5.29 3.92 -3.93
CA LEU A 67 -3.91 3.64 -3.51
C LEU A 67 -3.85 2.51 -2.47
N LEU A 68 -4.77 2.50 -1.50
CA LEU A 68 -4.85 1.45 -0.49
C LEU A 68 -5.20 0.10 -1.11
N ALA A 69 -6.18 0.05 -2.01
CA ALA A 69 -6.55 -1.18 -2.72
C ALA A 69 -5.37 -1.75 -3.51
N ARG A 70 -4.62 -0.88 -4.21
CA ARG A 70 -3.41 -1.27 -4.93
C ARG A 70 -2.33 -1.79 -3.99
N TRP A 71 -2.10 -1.11 -2.87
CA TRP A 71 -1.13 -1.55 -1.87
C TRP A 71 -1.49 -2.93 -1.31
N ARG A 72 -2.77 -3.18 -1.00
CA ARG A 72 -3.25 -4.49 -0.53
C ARG A 72 -2.93 -5.60 -1.55
N GLY A 73 -3.23 -5.38 -2.83
CA GLY A 73 -2.91 -6.35 -3.88
C GLY A 73 -1.40 -6.58 -4.07
N GLU A 74 -0.58 -5.53 -3.98
CA GLU A 74 0.88 -5.68 -4.05
C GLU A 74 1.45 -6.43 -2.84
N ALA A 75 0.93 -6.16 -1.63
CA ALA A 75 1.36 -6.81 -0.41
C ALA A 75 1.00 -8.31 -0.40
N GLU A 76 -0.20 -8.66 -0.86
CA GLU A 76 -0.61 -10.06 -1.03
C GLU A 76 0.30 -10.79 -2.03
N LEU A 77 0.57 -10.18 -3.18
CA LEU A 77 1.49 -10.74 -4.16
C LEU A 77 2.90 -10.92 -3.59
N ALA A 78 3.37 -9.97 -2.77
CA ALA A 78 4.67 -10.05 -2.12
C ALA A 78 4.74 -11.21 -1.12
N LEU A 79 3.68 -11.45 -0.35
CA LEU A 79 3.56 -12.62 0.54
C LEU A 79 3.61 -13.92 -0.25
N VAL A 80 2.79 -14.06 -1.28
CA VAL A 80 2.76 -15.26 -2.14
C VAL A 80 4.13 -15.53 -2.78
N ARG A 81 4.82 -14.50 -3.26
CA ARG A 81 6.17 -14.64 -3.81
C ARG A 81 7.18 -15.07 -2.75
N ARG A 82 7.07 -14.54 -1.53
CA ARG A 82 7.95 -14.92 -0.42
C ARG A 82 7.73 -16.37 0.02
N ASP A 83 6.50 -16.85 -0.03
CA ASP A 83 6.17 -18.22 0.33
C ASP A 83 6.50 -19.23 -0.78
N ASN A 84 6.81 -18.76 -1.99
CA ASN A 84 7.23 -19.62 -3.08
C ASN A 84 8.60 -20.27 -2.76
N PRO A 85 8.69 -21.63 -2.73
CA PRO A 85 9.89 -22.34 -2.33
C PRO A 85 11.10 -22.04 -3.23
N ARG A 86 10.87 -21.73 -4.51
CA ARG A 86 11.96 -21.36 -5.45
C ARG A 86 12.52 -19.99 -5.14
N VAL A 87 11.68 -19.04 -4.75
CA VAL A 87 12.10 -17.69 -4.34
C VAL A 87 12.81 -17.73 -3.01
N ARG A 88 12.32 -18.52 -2.04
CA ARG A 88 13.04 -18.76 -0.77
C ARG A 88 14.44 -19.31 -1.01
N ALA A 89 14.58 -20.33 -1.84
CA ALA A 89 15.88 -20.94 -2.14
C ALA A 89 16.87 -19.92 -2.71
N VAL A 90 16.44 -19.07 -3.65
CA VAL A 90 17.27 -18.00 -4.23
C VAL A 90 17.60 -16.91 -3.19
N ALA A 91 16.64 -16.50 -2.35
CA ALA A 91 16.86 -15.47 -1.33
C ALA A 91 17.78 -15.94 -0.19
N THR A 92 17.76 -17.24 0.16
CA THR A 92 18.67 -17.83 1.14
C THR A 92 20.09 -18.07 0.62
N LEU A 93 20.31 -17.98 -0.70
CA LEU A 93 21.62 -18.14 -1.33
C LEU A 93 22.48 -16.85 -1.28
N ALA A 94 22.14 -15.85 -0.46
CA ALA A 94 22.75 -14.53 -0.57
C ALA A 94 24.22 -14.42 -0.08
N ALA A 95 24.99 -13.75 -0.95
CA ALA A 95 26.08 -12.79 -0.73
C ALA A 95 27.53 -13.27 -0.65
N ASP A 96 27.84 -14.47 -0.16
CA ASP A 96 29.23 -14.86 0.13
C ASP A 96 29.86 -15.86 -0.84
N THR A 97 29.13 -16.23 -1.89
CA THR A 97 29.64 -17.17 -2.89
C THR A 97 29.75 -16.44 -4.21
N ASP A 98 30.97 -16.29 -4.71
CA ASP A 98 31.23 -16.08 -6.14
C ASP A 98 30.29 -17.01 -6.91
N ALA A 99 29.21 -16.43 -7.42
CA ALA A 99 28.03 -17.17 -7.79
C ALA A 99 28.29 -17.88 -9.11
N ASN A 100 28.92 -19.05 -9.03
CA ASN A 100 28.94 -20.00 -10.12
C ASN A 100 27.55 -20.67 -10.16
N LEU A 101 26.55 -19.90 -10.57
CA LEU A 101 25.19 -20.37 -10.72
C LEU A 101 25.18 -21.38 -11.89
N PRO A 102 24.59 -22.59 -11.73
CA PRO A 102 24.56 -23.61 -12.78
C PRO A 102 23.73 -23.21 -14.01
N PHE A 103 23.11 -22.02 -13.99
CA PHE A 103 22.30 -21.46 -15.07
C PHE A 103 22.85 -20.15 -15.63
N ASP A 104 24.08 -19.75 -15.25
CA ASP A 104 24.72 -18.57 -15.84
C ASP A 104 25.34 -18.91 -17.21
N THR A 105 24.49 -19.43 -18.09
CA THR A 105 24.84 -19.70 -19.49
C THR A 105 25.17 -18.41 -20.23
N VAL A 106 24.68 -17.26 -19.78
CA VAL A 106 24.98 -15.95 -20.39
C VAL A 106 26.39 -15.48 -20.02
N ALA A 107 26.84 -15.66 -18.76
CA ALA A 107 28.25 -15.40 -18.40
C ALA A 107 29.20 -16.40 -19.05
N ALA A 108 28.83 -17.69 -19.11
CA ALA A 108 29.64 -18.72 -19.77
C ALA A 108 29.81 -18.47 -21.29
N VAL A 109 28.78 -17.96 -21.97
CA VAL A 109 28.84 -17.59 -23.39
C VAL A 109 29.71 -16.36 -23.64
N ARG A 110 29.75 -15.39 -22.71
CA ARG A 110 30.63 -14.22 -22.82
C ARG A 110 32.10 -14.53 -22.53
N ALA A 111 32.37 -15.56 -21.73
CA ALA A 111 33.72 -16.00 -21.39
C ALA A 111 34.34 -16.96 -22.42
N LEU A 112 33.56 -17.47 -23.37
CA LEU A 112 34.09 -18.24 -24.48
C LEU A 112 34.89 -17.28 -25.40
N PRO A 113 36.20 -17.48 -25.59
CA PRO A 113 36.91 -16.76 -26.63
C PRO A 113 36.23 -17.15 -27.94
N LEU A 114 35.67 -16.17 -28.64
CA LEU A 114 35.22 -16.35 -30.01
C LEU A 114 36.44 -16.84 -30.79
N LEU A 115 36.51 -18.16 -31.02
CA LEU A 115 37.37 -18.74 -32.02
C LEU A 115 36.84 -18.24 -33.37
N ALA A 116 37.21 -17.01 -33.70
CA ALA A 116 37.27 -16.52 -35.05
C ALA A 116 38.37 -17.32 -35.74
N SER A 117 38.05 -18.55 -36.13
CA SER A 117 38.80 -19.31 -37.11
C SER A 117 38.61 -18.63 -38.46
N TYR A 118 39.38 -17.57 -38.69
CA TYR A 118 39.65 -17.00 -40.00
C TYR A 118 40.84 -17.75 -40.59
N HIS A 119 40.55 -18.86 -41.25
CA HIS A 119 41.40 -19.59 -42.20
C HIS A 119 40.43 -20.46 -42.99
N ARG A 120 40.25 -20.36 -44.31
CA ARG A 120 41.07 -19.85 -45.40
C ARG A 120 40.11 -19.46 -46.54
#